data_AF-A0A101S2V7-F1
#
_entry.id   AF-A0A101S2V7-F1
#
_cell.length_a   1.000
_cell.length_b   1.000
_cell.length_c   1.000
_cell.angle_alpha   90.00
_cell.angle_beta   90.00
_cell.angle_gamma   90.00
#
_symmetry.space_group_name_H-M   'P 1'
#
loop_
_entity.id
_entity.type
_entity.pdbx_description
1 polymer ?
#
loop_
_entity_poly.entity_id
_entity_poly.type
_entity_poly.pdbx_seq_one_letter_code
_entity_poly.pdbx_strand_id
1 'polypeptide(L)'
;MPRIPGARRVERLCHATGLFLVISGLVHLVVFAVDGGPWDGPVSWRKPVTFGLSFGVTLIAVTWVTSYLRVGARTRAVLLAVFAADCVVEVGGITLQAWRRVPSHLDMETPFDTAVSMTLAVGGGVLVVLLTVFAVASFRQRPSGPAGMDLAVRSGFAILLVALASGAAMIARGVVLTRTGHQEAAYHSTAPLKPLHGVSLHAVLVLPALAWLLSRTPWSETLRRRLLYAAVGAYVTAVAGAGLWAALTY
;
A
#
# COMPACT_ATOMS: atom_id res chain seq x y z
N MET A 1 -20.33 4.17 23.18
CA MET A 1 -20.21 5.38 22.33
C MET A 1 -21.14 5.23 21.13
N PRO A 2 -22.07 6.16 20.87
CA PRO A 2 -23.01 6.05 19.76
C PRO A 2 -22.26 6.06 18.42
N ARG A 3 -22.57 5.12 17.52
CA ARG A 3 -21.94 5.03 16.20
C ARG A 3 -22.54 6.10 15.28
N ILE A 4 -21.72 6.99 14.73
CA ILE A 4 -22.16 8.04 13.81
C ILE A 4 -22.59 7.39 12.48
N PRO A 5 -23.82 7.61 11.97
CA PRO A 5 -24.33 6.99 10.74
C PRO A 5 -23.42 7.13 9.51
N GLY A 6 -22.74 8.28 9.38
CA GLY A 6 -21.81 8.56 8.28
C GLY A 6 -20.57 7.67 8.24
N ALA A 7 -20.09 7.18 9.39
CA ALA A 7 -18.88 6.35 9.45
C ALA A 7 -19.08 5.00 8.75
N ARG A 8 -20.26 4.39 8.88
CA ARG A 8 -20.61 3.13 8.20
C ARG A 8 -20.71 3.30 6.68
N ARG A 9 -21.17 4.46 6.22
CA ARG A 9 -21.27 4.76 4.79
C ARG A 9 -19.88 4.83 4.15
N VAL A 10 -18.94 5.52 4.80
CA VAL A 10 -17.55 5.59 4.34
C VAL A 10 -16.89 4.22 4.33
N GLU A 11 -17.07 3.40 5.38
CA GLU A 11 -16.52 2.05 5.38
C GLU A 11 -17.03 1.22 4.20
N ARG A 12 -18.34 1.24 3.92
CA ARG A 12 -18.91 0.54 2.77
C ARG A 12 -18.34 1.04 1.44
N LEU A 13 -18.17 2.37 1.32
CA LEU A 13 -17.54 2.98 0.15
C LEU A 13 -16.11 2.46 -0.01
N CYS A 14 -15.28 2.49 1.03
CA CYS A 14 -13.89 2.02 0.96
C CYS A 14 -13.80 0.55 0.55
N HIS A 15 -14.68 -0.33 1.06
CA HIS A 15 -14.70 -1.74 0.64
C HIS A 15 -15.13 -1.89 -0.81
N ALA A 16 -16.17 -1.16 -1.25
CA ALA A 16 -16.63 -1.19 -2.64
C ALA A 16 -15.57 -0.66 -3.61
N THR A 17 -14.94 0.47 -3.27
CA THR A 17 -13.80 1.04 -4.02
C THR A 17 -12.64 0.04 -4.05
N GLY A 18 -12.29 -0.55 -2.91
CA GLY A 18 -11.20 -1.52 -2.87
C GLY A 18 -11.46 -2.75 -3.75
N LEU A 19 -12.69 -3.28 -3.72
CA LEU A 19 -13.10 -4.38 -4.59
C LEU A 19 -13.06 -3.98 -6.07
N PHE A 20 -13.54 -2.78 -6.40
CA PHE A 20 -13.48 -2.24 -7.76
C PHE A 20 -12.02 -2.16 -8.27
N LEU A 21 -11.09 -1.67 -7.45
CA LEU A 21 -9.67 -1.59 -7.82
C LEU A 21 -9.03 -2.98 -8.01
N VAL A 22 -9.39 -3.95 -7.16
CA VAL A 22 -8.97 -5.36 -7.33
C VAL A 22 -9.48 -5.91 -8.66
N ILE A 23 -10.77 -5.72 -8.96
CA ILE A 23 -11.37 -6.15 -10.22
C ILE A 23 -10.68 -5.47 -11.41
N SER A 24 -10.40 -4.16 -11.33
CA SER A 24 -9.65 -3.44 -12.35
C SER A 24 -8.27 -4.07 -12.59
N GLY A 25 -7.53 -4.39 -11.53
CA GLY A 25 -6.23 -5.09 -11.65
C GLY A 25 -6.36 -6.46 -12.32
N LEU A 26 -7.39 -7.24 -11.99
CA LEU A 26 -7.67 -8.53 -12.63
C LEU A 26 -8.07 -8.39 -14.11
N VAL A 27 -8.85 -7.37 -14.45
CA VAL A 27 -9.20 -7.07 -15.85
C VAL A 27 -7.93 -6.74 -16.66
N HIS A 28 -7.03 -5.93 -16.11
CA HIS A 28 -5.75 -5.63 -16.78
C HIS A 28 -4.83 -6.86 -16.89
N LEU A 29 -4.98 -7.85 -16.01
CA LEU A 29 -4.26 -9.12 -16.14
C LEU A 29 -4.78 -9.93 -17.32
N VAL A 30 -6.10 -9.90 -17.56
CA VAL A 30 -6.69 -10.48 -18.78
C VAL A 30 -6.25 -9.72 -20.02
N VAL A 31 -6.20 -8.37 -19.97
CA VAL A 31 -5.67 -7.55 -21.08
C VAL A 31 -4.23 -7.95 -21.39
N PHE A 32 -3.37 -8.09 -20.38
CA PHE A 32 -1.99 -8.55 -20.56
C PHE A 32 -1.91 -9.94 -21.21
N ALA A 33 -2.78 -10.87 -20.83
CA ALA A 33 -2.81 -12.21 -21.41
C ALA A 33 -3.21 -12.22 -22.90
N VAL A 34 -3.93 -11.20 -23.37
CA VAL A 34 -4.40 -11.06 -24.76
C VAL A 34 -3.45 -10.19 -25.60
N ASP A 35 -3.11 -9.00 -25.12
CA ASP A 35 -2.27 -8.01 -25.82
C ASP A 35 -0.77 -8.40 -25.78
N GLY A 36 -0.36 -9.14 -24.75
CA GLY A 36 1.02 -9.61 -24.58
C GLY A 36 1.99 -8.50 -24.16
N GLY A 37 3.24 -8.62 -24.60
CA GLY A 37 4.34 -7.70 -24.28
C GLY A 37 5.15 -8.10 -23.02
N PRO A 38 6.19 -7.33 -22.69
CA PRO A 38 7.03 -7.63 -21.53
C PRO A 38 6.31 -7.35 -20.20
N TRP A 39 6.53 -8.22 -19.21
CA TRP A 39 6.05 -8.02 -17.83
C TRP A 39 6.83 -6.92 -17.08
N ASP A 40 8.08 -6.69 -17.50
CA ASP A 40 8.93 -5.64 -16.96
C ASP A 40 9.06 -4.45 -17.91
N GLY A 41 9.63 -3.37 -17.38
CA GLY A 41 9.79 -2.12 -18.10
C GLY A 41 8.77 -1.04 -17.70
N PRO A 42 8.97 0.17 -18.22
CA PRO A 42 8.24 1.36 -17.76
C PRO A 42 6.78 1.43 -18.25
N VAL A 43 6.46 0.76 -19.36
CA VAL A 43 5.13 0.77 -20.02
C VAL A 43 4.36 -0.55 -19.80
N SER A 44 4.88 -1.48 -19.00
CA SER A 44 4.27 -2.81 -18.85
C SER A 44 2.87 -2.79 -18.18
N TRP A 45 1.97 -3.65 -18.70
CA TRP A 45 0.68 -3.99 -18.09
C TRP A 45 0.77 -4.50 -16.65
N ARG A 46 1.96 -4.94 -16.20
CA ARG A 46 2.19 -5.26 -14.79
C ARG A 46 1.74 -4.14 -13.85
N LYS A 47 1.98 -2.87 -14.20
CA LYS A 47 1.67 -1.74 -13.31
C LYS A 47 0.17 -1.66 -12.98
N PRO A 48 -0.77 -1.54 -13.94
CA PRO A 48 -2.19 -1.51 -13.61
C PRO A 48 -2.68 -2.77 -12.90
N VAL A 49 -2.09 -3.95 -13.20
CA VAL A 49 -2.39 -5.19 -12.46
C VAL A 49 -2.00 -5.08 -10.99
N THR A 50 -0.71 -4.87 -10.70
CA THR A 50 -0.20 -4.94 -9.33
C THR A 50 -0.65 -3.76 -8.49
N PHE A 51 -0.79 -2.57 -9.07
CA PHE A 51 -1.31 -1.41 -8.34
C PHE A 51 -2.80 -1.54 -8.07
N GLY A 52 -3.62 -1.99 -9.03
CA GLY A 52 -5.05 -2.24 -8.80
C GLY A 52 -5.28 -3.24 -7.66
N LEU A 53 -4.57 -4.38 -7.70
CA LEU A 53 -4.61 -5.38 -6.64
C LEU A 53 -4.12 -4.83 -5.29
N SER A 54 -2.93 -4.22 -5.26
CA SER A 54 -2.29 -3.75 -4.02
C SER A 54 -3.08 -2.63 -3.35
N PHE A 55 -3.47 -1.59 -4.09
CA PHE A 55 -4.26 -0.49 -3.54
C PHE A 55 -5.65 -0.94 -3.11
N GLY A 56 -6.30 -1.80 -3.89
CA GLY A 56 -7.61 -2.32 -3.56
C GLY A 56 -7.62 -3.16 -2.28
N VAL A 57 -6.68 -4.12 -2.19
CA VAL A 57 -6.50 -4.97 -1.00
C VAL A 57 -6.07 -4.14 0.21
N THR A 58 -5.16 -3.19 0.04
CA THR A 58 -4.70 -2.33 1.15
C THR A 58 -5.80 -1.40 1.65
N LEU A 59 -6.63 -0.85 0.77
CA LEU A 59 -7.78 -0.02 1.18
C LEU A 59 -8.77 -0.83 2.01
N ILE A 60 -9.11 -2.05 1.59
CA ILE A 60 -9.95 -2.97 2.35
C ILE A 60 -9.29 -3.28 3.71
N ALA A 61 -8.01 -3.64 3.69
CA ALA A 61 -7.25 -4.00 4.88
C ALA A 61 -7.21 -2.87 5.90
N VAL A 62 -6.84 -1.66 5.50
CA VAL A 62 -6.75 -0.49 6.40
C VAL A 62 -8.14 -0.08 6.89
N THR A 63 -9.18 -0.15 6.05
CA THR A 63 -10.56 0.10 6.48
C THR A 63 -10.94 -0.83 7.62
N TRP A 64 -10.64 -2.12 7.49
CA TRP A 64 -10.88 -3.12 8.53
C TRP A 64 -9.98 -2.92 9.75
N VAL A 65 -8.66 -2.85 9.57
CA VAL A 65 -7.65 -2.77 10.64
C VAL A 65 -7.83 -1.53 11.51
N THR A 66 -8.18 -0.39 10.90
CA THR A 66 -8.40 0.85 11.64
C THR A 66 -9.63 0.79 12.55
N SER A 67 -10.51 -0.21 12.42
CA SER A 67 -11.61 -0.44 13.37
C SER A 67 -11.13 -0.92 14.75
N TYR A 68 -9.90 -1.46 14.84
CA TYR A 68 -9.24 -1.82 16.10
C TYR A 68 -8.54 -0.63 16.76
N LEU A 69 -8.39 0.49 16.05
CA LEU A 69 -7.73 1.68 16.57
C LEU A 69 -8.70 2.57 17.34
N ARG A 70 -8.18 3.25 18.38
CA ARG A 70 -8.93 4.25 19.14
C ARG A 70 -8.76 5.63 18.49
N VAL A 71 -9.49 5.85 17.39
CA VAL A 71 -9.52 7.12 16.64
C VAL A 71 -10.95 7.67 16.65
N GLY A 72 -11.10 9.00 16.75
CA GLY A 72 -12.41 9.65 16.67
C GLY A 72 -13.13 9.30 15.36
N ALA A 73 -14.42 8.99 15.44
CA ALA A 73 -15.19 8.47 14.30
C ALA A 73 -15.17 9.39 13.07
N ARG A 74 -15.26 10.72 13.27
CA ARG A 74 -15.18 11.72 12.19
C ARG A 74 -13.78 11.73 11.55
N THR A 75 -12.72 11.78 12.35
CA THR A 75 -11.35 11.76 11.86
C THR A 75 -11.07 10.49 11.06
N ARG A 76 -11.44 9.32 11.58
CA ARG A 76 -11.28 8.06 10.86
C ARG A 76 -12.05 8.06 9.53
N ALA A 77 -13.29 8.54 9.52
CA ALA A 77 -14.08 8.62 8.29
C ALA A 77 -13.45 9.55 7.25
N VAL A 78 -12.95 10.73 7.64
CA VAL A 78 -12.27 11.65 6.71
C VAL A 78 -11.01 11.02 6.15
N LEU A 79 -10.16 10.43 7.00
CA LEU A 79 -8.94 9.76 6.55
C LEU A 79 -9.26 8.62 5.59
N LEU A 80 -10.21 7.74 5.90
CA LEU A 80 -10.58 6.65 5.00
C LEU A 80 -11.17 7.13 3.67
N ALA A 81 -11.93 8.23 3.67
CA ALA A 81 -12.46 8.83 2.44
C ALA A 81 -11.33 9.42 1.57
N VAL A 82 -10.38 10.13 2.18
CA VAL A 82 -9.18 10.65 1.48
C VAL A 82 -8.36 9.50 0.93
N PHE A 83 -8.13 8.44 1.73
CA PHE A 83 -7.38 7.27 1.27
C PHE A 83 -8.07 6.60 0.08
N ALA A 84 -9.39 6.41 0.13
CA ALA A 84 -10.13 5.82 -0.98
C ALA A 84 -10.06 6.67 -2.26
N ALA A 85 -10.17 8.00 -2.13
CA ALA A 85 -10.04 8.90 -3.27
C ALA A 85 -8.64 8.86 -3.88
N ASP A 86 -7.61 8.88 -3.03
CA ASP A 86 -6.21 8.76 -3.43
C ASP A 86 -5.94 7.45 -4.17
N CYS A 87 -6.41 6.31 -3.65
CA CYS A 87 -6.30 5.02 -4.33
C CYS A 87 -6.91 5.02 -5.75
N VAL A 88 -8.04 5.72 -5.94
CA VAL A 88 -8.70 5.81 -7.24
C VAL A 88 -7.89 6.68 -8.19
N VAL A 89 -7.36 7.81 -7.72
CA VAL A 89 -6.51 8.71 -8.52
C VAL A 89 -5.22 8.01 -8.94
N GLU A 90 -4.58 7.30 -8.01
CA GLU A 90 -3.34 6.55 -8.24
C GLU A 90 -3.53 5.47 -9.31
N VAL A 91 -4.47 4.54 -9.08
CA VAL A 91 -4.73 3.45 -10.02
C VAL A 91 -5.29 3.98 -11.35
N GLY A 92 -6.11 5.03 -11.31
CA GLY A 92 -6.66 5.69 -12.49
C GLY A 92 -5.59 6.33 -13.37
N GLY A 93 -4.67 7.09 -12.79
CA GLY A 93 -3.54 7.70 -13.52
C GLY A 93 -2.60 6.66 -14.11
N ILE A 94 -2.31 5.58 -13.37
CA ILE A 94 -1.52 4.45 -13.87
C ILE A 94 -2.21 3.76 -15.04
N THR A 95 -3.51 3.48 -14.90
CA THR A 95 -4.33 2.85 -15.93
C THR A 95 -4.35 3.71 -17.19
N LEU A 96 -4.64 5.01 -17.04
CA LEU A 96 -4.65 5.97 -18.14
C LEU A 96 -3.33 5.95 -18.91
N GLN A 97 -2.20 6.00 -18.21
CA GLN A 97 -0.88 6.00 -18.85
C GLN A 97 -0.53 4.67 -19.53
N ALA A 98 -0.94 3.54 -18.94
CA ALA A 98 -0.78 2.23 -19.57
C ALA A 98 -1.55 2.16 -20.91
N TRP A 99 -2.80 2.65 -20.96
CA TRP A 99 -3.59 2.70 -22.19
C TRP A 99 -3.03 3.69 -23.23
N ARG A 100 -2.36 4.76 -22.78
CA ARG A 100 -1.59 5.66 -23.66
C ARG A 100 -0.24 5.08 -24.11
N ARG A 101 0.17 3.92 -23.57
CA ARG A 101 1.47 3.29 -23.80
C ARG A 101 2.66 4.18 -23.43
N VAL A 102 2.53 4.93 -22.34
CA VAL A 102 3.61 5.75 -21.78
C VAL A 102 3.83 5.43 -20.30
N PRO A 103 5.01 5.73 -19.73
CA PRO A 103 5.28 5.45 -18.32
C PRO A 103 4.38 6.28 -17.38
N SER A 104 3.88 5.67 -16.30
CA SER A 104 2.99 6.40 -15.38
C SER A 104 3.71 7.25 -14.33
N HIS A 105 4.85 6.78 -13.85
CA HIS A 105 5.63 7.42 -12.79
C HIS A 105 6.95 7.90 -13.36
N LEU A 106 7.36 9.07 -12.89
CA LEU A 106 8.59 9.76 -13.28
C LEU A 106 8.60 10.16 -14.76
N ASP A 107 7.44 10.15 -15.41
CA ASP A 107 7.31 10.55 -16.81
C ASP A 107 7.14 12.07 -16.90
N MET A 108 8.17 12.73 -17.42
CA MET A 108 8.24 14.20 -17.53
C MET A 108 8.51 14.63 -18.97
N GLU A 109 8.27 13.74 -19.94
CA GLU A 109 8.56 13.99 -21.36
C GLU A 109 7.60 15.00 -22.00
N THR A 110 6.35 15.06 -21.51
CA THR A 110 5.36 16.06 -21.94
C THR A 110 4.71 16.77 -20.75
N PRO A 111 4.06 17.93 -20.97
CA PRO A 111 3.33 18.63 -19.90
C PRO A 111 2.21 17.78 -19.28
N PHE A 112 1.54 16.96 -20.09
CA PHE A 112 0.46 16.10 -19.61
C PHE A 112 1.01 14.92 -18.80
N ASP A 113 2.08 14.27 -19.28
CA ASP A 113 2.73 13.17 -18.55
C ASP A 113 3.29 13.65 -17.20
N THR A 114 3.89 14.85 -17.22
CA THR A 114 4.34 15.56 -16.01
C THR A 114 3.20 15.76 -15.03
N ALA A 115 2.04 16.25 -15.50
CA ALA A 115 0.90 16.49 -14.64
C ALA A 115 0.39 15.19 -13.99
N VAL A 116 0.32 14.10 -14.76
CA VAL A 116 -0.06 12.78 -14.22
C VAL A 116 0.99 12.30 -13.22
N SER A 117 2.28 12.27 -13.58
CA SER A 117 3.35 11.79 -12.71
C SER A 117 3.46 12.60 -11.42
N MET A 118 3.28 13.92 -11.47
CA MET A 118 3.28 14.77 -10.28
C MET A 118 2.04 14.54 -9.40
N THR A 119 0.89 14.25 -10.01
CA THR A 119 -0.33 13.88 -9.26
C THR A 119 -0.10 12.60 -8.45
N LEU A 120 0.50 11.57 -9.06
CA LEU A 120 0.86 10.32 -8.37
C LEU A 120 1.92 10.55 -7.28
N ALA A 121 2.91 11.43 -7.52
CA ALA A 121 3.91 11.76 -6.49
C ALA A 121 3.27 12.47 -5.27
N VAL A 122 2.31 13.38 -5.50
CA VAL A 122 1.54 14.04 -4.44
C VAL A 122 0.66 13.04 -3.70
N GLY A 123 0.00 12.12 -4.42
CA GLY A 123 -0.80 11.06 -3.80
C GLY A 123 0.03 10.18 -2.87
N GLY A 124 1.21 9.74 -3.32
CA GLY A 124 2.21 9.09 -2.46
C GLY A 124 2.53 9.88 -1.18
N GLY A 125 2.68 11.20 -1.26
CA GLY A 125 2.85 12.07 -0.09
C GLY A 125 1.64 12.10 0.85
N VAL A 126 0.42 12.12 0.31
CA VAL A 126 -0.83 12.03 1.08
C VAL A 126 -0.90 10.69 1.82
N LEU A 127 -0.58 9.58 1.16
CA LEU A 127 -0.52 8.25 1.76
C LEU A 127 0.48 8.17 2.91
N VAL A 128 1.68 8.75 2.73
CA VAL A 128 2.70 8.82 3.78
C VAL A 128 2.13 9.47 5.04
N VAL A 129 1.53 10.66 4.92
CA VAL A 129 0.98 11.39 6.07
C VAL A 129 -0.16 10.60 6.71
N LEU A 130 -1.12 10.15 5.89
CA LEU A 130 -2.34 9.52 6.36
C LEU A 130 -2.09 8.18 7.07
N LEU A 131 -1.27 7.32 6.47
CA LEU A 131 -0.96 6.01 7.04
C LEU A 131 -0.05 6.16 8.26
N THR A 132 0.79 7.19 8.32
CA THR A 132 1.54 7.55 9.53
C THR A 132 0.62 7.98 10.67
N VAL A 133 -0.47 8.71 10.40
CA VAL A 133 -1.46 9.06 11.43
C VAL A 133 -2.09 7.80 12.05
N PHE A 134 -2.46 6.81 11.24
CA PHE A 134 -2.98 5.54 11.75
C PHE A 134 -1.92 4.71 12.49
N ALA A 135 -0.68 4.68 11.97
CA ALA A 135 0.43 4.02 12.64
C ALA A 135 0.66 4.63 14.04
N VAL A 136 0.79 5.95 14.14
CA VAL A 136 0.95 6.67 15.41
C VAL A 136 -0.22 6.39 16.35
N ALA A 137 -1.46 6.39 15.86
CA ALA A 137 -2.63 6.06 16.67
C ALA A 137 -2.54 4.63 17.27
N SER A 138 -2.01 3.66 16.52
CA SER A 138 -1.81 2.29 17.00
C SER A 138 -0.77 2.17 18.13
N PHE A 139 0.22 3.06 18.17
CA PHE A 139 1.23 3.09 19.22
C PHE A 139 0.77 3.89 20.44
N ARG A 140 0.09 5.03 20.22
CA ARG A 140 -0.43 5.90 21.30
C ARG A 140 -1.45 5.21 22.19
N GLN A 141 -2.33 4.41 21.61
CA GLN A 141 -3.33 3.65 22.37
C GLN A 141 -3.31 2.20 21.92
N ARG A 142 -3.39 1.28 22.88
CA ARG A 142 -3.40 -0.15 22.60
C ARG A 142 -4.60 -0.50 21.68
N PRO A 143 -4.38 -1.11 20.50
CA PRO A 143 -5.47 -1.56 19.65
C PRO A 143 -6.35 -2.58 20.40
N SER A 144 -7.64 -2.57 20.09
CA SER A 144 -8.60 -3.55 20.61
C SER A 144 -8.57 -4.85 19.80
N GLY A 145 -9.35 -5.85 20.21
CA GLY A 145 -9.53 -7.10 19.47
C GLY A 145 -9.08 -8.35 20.24
N PRO A 146 -9.03 -9.51 19.56
CA PRO A 146 -8.63 -10.76 20.18
C PRO A 146 -7.16 -10.76 20.61
N ALA A 147 -6.76 -11.74 21.43
CA ALA A 147 -5.38 -11.89 21.89
C ALA A 147 -4.37 -11.85 20.73
N GLY A 148 -3.41 -10.92 20.81
CA GLY A 148 -2.38 -10.72 19.79
C GLY A 148 -2.74 -9.68 18.72
N MET A 149 -3.99 -9.24 18.59
CA MET A 149 -4.37 -8.23 17.60
C MET A 149 -3.61 -6.90 17.80
N ASP A 150 -3.33 -6.54 19.05
CA ASP A 150 -2.54 -5.35 19.39
C ASP A 150 -1.12 -5.41 18.83
N LEU A 151 -0.45 -6.56 18.96
CA LEU A 151 0.87 -6.81 18.37
C LEU A 151 0.79 -6.79 16.84
N ALA A 152 -0.18 -7.51 16.27
CA ALA A 152 -0.34 -7.64 14.82
C ALA A 152 -0.55 -6.28 14.13
N VAL A 153 -1.44 -5.45 14.68
CA VAL A 153 -1.72 -4.11 14.14
C VAL A 153 -0.51 -3.20 14.26
N ARG A 154 0.16 -3.18 15.42
CA ARG A 154 1.36 -2.34 15.63
C ARG A 154 2.51 -2.75 14.73
N SER A 155 2.83 -4.05 14.67
CA SER A 155 3.88 -4.57 13.80
C SER A 155 3.55 -4.35 12.32
N GLY A 156 2.30 -4.57 11.92
CA GLY A 156 1.83 -4.31 10.56
C GLY A 156 2.00 -2.85 10.15
N PHE A 157 1.60 -1.90 11.01
CA PHE A 157 1.83 -0.48 10.75
C PHE A 157 3.31 -0.09 10.78
N ALA A 158 4.11 -0.61 11.73
CA ALA A 158 5.55 -0.32 11.77
C ALA A 158 6.25 -0.76 10.48
N ILE A 159 5.94 -1.96 9.98
CA ILE A 159 6.52 -2.46 8.74
C ILE A 159 5.96 -1.68 7.54
N LEU A 160 4.68 -1.31 7.54
CA LEU A 160 4.13 -0.42 6.50
C LEU A 160 4.89 0.91 6.41
N LEU A 161 5.36 1.49 7.52
CA LEU A 161 6.20 2.70 7.47
C LEU A 161 7.50 2.50 6.68
N VAL A 162 8.05 1.29 6.65
CA VAL A 162 9.21 0.94 5.81
C VAL A 162 8.84 0.97 4.32
N ALA A 163 7.63 0.50 3.96
CA ALA A 163 7.13 0.64 2.59
C ALA A 163 6.97 2.11 2.20
N LEU A 164 6.43 2.95 3.09
CA LEU A 164 6.25 4.38 2.85
C LEU A 164 7.60 5.09 2.67
N ALA A 165 8.58 4.80 3.53
CA ALA A 165 9.92 5.37 3.43
C ALA A 165 10.64 4.94 2.14
N SER A 166 10.59 3.66 1.78
CA SER A 166 11.19 3.16 0.54
C SER A 166 10.50 3.73 -0.71
N GLY A 167 9.17 3.89 -0.69
CA GLY A 167 8.42 4.54 -1.76
C GLY A 167 8.81 6.02 -1.93
N ALA A 168 8.93 6.76 -0.82
CA ALA A 168 9.40 8.15 -0.84
C ALA A 168 10.83 8.26 -1.39
N ALA A 169 11.73 7.34 -1.02
CA ALA A 169 13.09 7.28 -1.55
C ALA A 169 13.12 7.01 -3.07
N MET A 170 12.28 6.09 -3.56
CA MET A 170 12.11 5.81 -4.99
C MET A 170 11.69 7.07 -5.76
N ILE A 171 10.69 7.80 -5.26
CA ILE A 171 10.21 9.05 -5.88
C ILE A 171 11.30 10.12 -5.84
N ALA A 172 11.94 10.32 -4.68
CA ALA A 172 12.97 11.35 -4.52
C ALA A 172 14.14 11.15 -5.51
N ARG A 173 14.68 9.92 -5.59
CA ARG A 173 15.75 9.59 -6.55
C ARG A 173 15.28 9.81 -7.99
N GLY A 174 14.10 9.31 -8.32
CA GLY A 174 13.53 9.47 -9.66
C GLY A 174 13.39 10.94 -10.06
N VAL A 175 12.86 11.78 -9.17
CA VAL A 175 12.68 13.22 -9.43
C VAL A 175 14.02 13.94 -9.60
N VAL A 176 15.06 13.57 -8.84
CA VAL A 176 16.40 14.12 -9.04
C VAL A 176 16.93 13.76 -10.44
N LEU A 177 16.76 12.51 -10.88
CA LEU A 177 17.18 12.07 -12.20
C LEU A 177 16.42 12.79 -13.32
N THR A 178 15.09 12.89 -13.24
CA THR A 178 14.30 13.60 -14.27
C THR A 178 14.70 15.07 -14.35
N ARG A 179 14.84 15.76 -13.21
CA ARG A 179 15.21 17.19 -13.17
C ARG A 179 16.63 17.49 -13.60
N THR A 180 17.51 16.49 -13.59
CA THR A 180 18.90 16.62 -14.06
C THR A 180 19.08 16.12 -15.50
N GLY A 181 17.99 15.83 -16.22
CA GLY A 181 18.01 15.44 -17.63
C GLY A 181 18.17 13.93 -17.88
N HIS A 182 18.11 13.10 -16.85
CA HIS A 182 18.31 11.65 -16.92
C HIS A 182 16.96 10.88 -16.91
N GLN A 183 16.08 11.22 -17.85
CA GLN A 183 14.71 10.70 -17.92
C GLN A 183 14.64 9.16 -17.98
N GLU A 184 15.42 8.55 -18.88
CA GLU A 184 15.46 7.09 -19.02
C GLU A 184 15.97 6.40 -17.75
N ALA A 185 17.02 6.92 -17.14
CA ALA A 185 17.55 6.40 -15.87
C ALA A 185 16.52 6.50 -14.73
N ALA A 186 15.69 7.54 -14.72
CA ALA A 186 14.64 7.70 -13.71
C ALA A 186 13.64 6.54 -13.74
N TYR A 187 13.25 6.05 -14.92
CA TYR A 187 12.33 4.92 -15.05
C TYR A 187 12.85 3.62 -14.42
N HIS A 188 14.16 3.43 -14.42
CA HIS A 188 14.83 2.23 -13.88
C HIS A 188 15.30 2.40 -12.43
N SER A 189 15.48 3.64 -11.97
CA SER A 189 16.05 3.99 -10.65
C SER A 189 15.34 3.37 -9.44
N THR A 190 14.08 2.99 -9.62
CA THR A 190 13.23 2.45 -8.55
C THR A 190 13.37 0.94 -8.36
N ALA A 191 13.94 0.23 -9.34
CA ALA A 191 13.96 -1.23 -9.39
C ALA A 191 14.51 -1.91 -8.12
N PRO A 192 15.64 -1.48 -7.54
CA PRO A 192 16.22 -2.20 -6.40
C PRO A 192 15.38 -2.10 -5.12
N LEU A 193 14.57 -1.04 -4.96
CA LEU A 193 13.70 -0.84 -3.79
C LEU A 193 12.31 -1.50 -3.93
N LYS A 194 11.91 -1.94 -5.13
CA LYS A 194 10.58 -2.56 -5.34
C LYS A 194 10.32 -3.78 -4.45
N PRO A 195 11.26 -4.73 -4.26
CA PRO A 195 11.03 -5.87 -3.37
C PRO A 195 10.80 -5.44 -1.92
N LEU A 196 11.64 -4.52 -1.41
CA LEU A 196 11.52 -3.96 -0.05
C LEU A 196 10.17 -3.27 0.15
N HIS A 197 9.77 -2.42 -0.81
CA HIS A 197 8.50 -1.72 -0.79
C HIS A 197 7.33 -2.71 -0.79
N GLY A 198 7.31 -3.65 -1.73
CA GLY A 198 6.23 -4.62 -1.91
C GLY A 198 6.03 -5.56 -0.73
N VAL A 199 7.11 -6.14 -0.18
CA VAL A 199 7.01 -7.02 0.99
C VAL A 199 6.51 -6.25 2.20
N SER A 200 7.05 -5.05 2.45
CA SER A 200 6.70 -4.25 3.63
C SER A 200 5.24 -3.78 3.60
N LEU A 201 4.70 -3.47 2.42
CA LEU A 201 3.37 -2.87 2.25
C LEU A 201 2.24 -3.76 2.76
N HIS A 202 2.34 -5.08 2.58
CA HIS A 202 1.25 -6.01 2.88
C HIS A 202 1.19 -6.45 4.36
N ALA A 203 2.17 -6.07 5.18
CA ALA A 203 2.25 -6.50 6.58
C ALA A 203 1.03 -6.07 7.39
N VAL A 204 0.50 -4.88 7.07
CA VAL A 204 -0.69 -4.29 7.70
C VAL A 204 -1.96 -5.13 7.45
N LEU A 205 -1.99 -5.94 6.39
CA LEU A 205 -3.06 -6.92 6.17
C LEU A 205 -2.72 -8.28 6.78
N VAL A 206 -1.56 -8.83 6.43
CA VAL A 206 -1.21 -10.23 6.70
C VAL A 206 -1.18 -10.52 8.20
N LEU A 207 -0.55 -9.66 9.00
CA LEU A 207 -0.41 -9.89 10.43
C LEU A 207 -1.75 -9.80 11.18
N PRO A 208 -2.59 -8.75 10.97
CA PRO A 208 -3.93 -8.73 11.57
C PRO A 208 -4.82 -9.86 11.10
N ALA A 209 -4.76 -10.24 9.81
CA ALA A 209 -5.53 -11.38 9.28
C ALA A 209 -5.15 -12.69 9.98
N LEU A 210 -3.85 -12.93 10.19
CA LEU A 210 -3.37 -14.08 10.96
C LEU A 210 -3.88 -14.04 12.41
N ALA A 211 -3.78 -12.90 13.11
CA ALA A 211 -4.28 -12.78 14.47
C ALA A 211 -5.79 -13.04 14.56
N TRP A 212 -6.55 -12.57 13.58
CA TRP A 212 -7.98 -12.84 13.47
C TRP A 212 -8.27 -14.33 13.21
N LEU A 213 -7.57 -14.98 12.29
CA LEU A 213 -7.72 -16.42 12.03
C LEU A 213 -7.38 -17.26 13.25
N LEU A 214 -6.26 -16.97 13.93
CA LEU A 214 -5.85 -17.65 15.16
C LEU A 214 -6.89 -17.49 16.26
N SER A 215 -7.62 -16.37 16.30
CA SER A 215 -8.69 -16.16 17.27
C SER A 215 -9.86 -17.13 17.12
N ARG A 216 -10.01 -17.76 15.95
CA ARG A 216 -11.06 -18.75 15.64
C ARG A 216 -10.68 -20.19 15.95
N THR A 217 -9.45 -20.43 16.39
CA THR A 217 -8.97 -21.75 16.78
C THR A 217 -9.33 -22.07 18.25
N PRO A 218 -9.27 -23.33 18.68
CA PRO A 218 -9.37 -23.70 20.10
C PRO A 218 -8.03 -23.60 20.85
N TRP A 219 -6.94 -23.20 20.18
CA TRP A 219 -5.59 -23.20 20.76
C TRP A 219 -5.45 -22.23 21.94
N SER A 220 -4.51 -22.50 22.85
CA SER A 220 -4.26 -21.59 23.99
C SER A 220 -3.80 -20.21 23.52
N GLU A 221 -4.12 -19.16 24.28
CA GLU A 221 -3.68 -17.79 23.98
C GLU A 221 -2.14 -17.70 23.86
N THR A 222 -1.41 -18.46 24.67
CA THR A 222 0.05 -18.55 24.62
C THR A 222 0.54 -19.05 23.26
N LEU A 223 -0.07 -20.12 22.73
CA LEU A 223 0.31 -20.66 21.42
C LEU A 223 -0.01 -19.65 20.30
N ARG A 224 -1.21 -19.03 20.33
CA ARG A 224 -1.60 -18.00 19.35
C ARG A 224 -0.61 -16.83 19.35
N ARG A 225 -0.20 -16.35 20.52
CA ARG A 225 0.80 -15.27 20.65
C ARG A 225 2.17 -15.70 20.11
N ARG A 226 2.64 -16.91 20.42
CA ARG A 226 3.93 -17.43 19.91
C ARG A 226 3.94 -17.51 18.38
N LEU A 227 2.86 -18.02 17.78
CA LEU A 227 2.72 -18.06 16.31
C LEU A 227 2.74 -16.67 15.70
N LEU A 228 2.10 -15.70 16.35
CA LEU A 228 2.13 -14.32 15.89
C LEU A 228 3.52 -13.69 16.02
N TYR A 229 4.25 -13.90 17.12
CA TYR A 229 5.64 -13.45 17.23
C TYR A 229 6.54 -14.08 16.16
N ALA A 230 6.37 -15.37 15.88
CA ALA A 230 7.10 -16.05 14.81
C ALA A 230 6.77 -15.44 13.43
N ALA A 231 5.51 -15.14 13.15
CA ALA A 231 5.09 -14.48 11.92
C ALA A 231 5.66 -13.06 11.79
N VAL A 232 5.65 -12.27 12.88
CA VAL A 232 6.29 -10.95 12.92
C VAL A 232 7.80 -11.09 12.67
N GLY A 233 8.47 -12.04 13.31
CA GLY A 233 9.89 -12.32 13.11
C GLY A 233 10.21 -12.66 11.66
N ALA A 234 9.44 -13.57 11.05
CA ALA A 234 9.58 -13.93 9.64
C ALA A 234 9.39 -12.72 8.71
N TYR A 235 8.41 -11.85 9.01
CA TYR A 235 8.19 -10.63 8.24
C TYR A 235 9.37 -9.66 8.35
N VAL A 236 9.89 -9.46 9.57
CA VAL A 236 11.07 -8.61 9.81
C VAL A 236 12.29 -9.18 9.08
N THR A 237 12.50 -10.49 9.10
CA THR A 237 13.59 -11.14 8.35
C THR A 237 13.44 -10.94 6.85
N ALA A 238 12.23 -11.08 6.30
CA ALA A 238 11.97 -10.85 4.87
C ALA A 238 12.22 -9.39 4.47
N VAL A 239 11.76 -8.43 5.29
CA VAL A 239 12.00 -6.99 5.09
C VAL A 239 13.48 -6.66 5.19
N ALA A 240 14.20 -7.20 6.18
CA ALA A 240 15.63 -6.99 6.35
C ALA A 240 16.43 -7.58 5.18
N GLY A 241 16.08 -8.79 4.72
CA GLY A 241 16.68 -9.42 3.54
C GLY A 241 16.45 -8.60 2.27
N ALA A 242 15.22 -8.12 2.04
CA ALA A 242 14.90 -7.25 0.92
C ALA A 242 15.63 -5.89 1.01
N GLY A 243 15.80 -5.36 2.22
CA GLY A 243 16.55 -4.13 2.48
C GLY A 243 18.06 -4.29 2.24
N LEU A 244 18.65 -5.41 2.67
CA LEU A 244 20.04 -5.74 2.40
C LEU A 244 20.26 -5.92 0.89
N TRP A 245 19.38 -6.67 0.22
CA TRP A 245 19.41 -6.81 -1.24
C TRP A 245 19.36 -5.44 -1.93
N ALA A 246 18.41 -4.58 -1.52
CA ALA A 246 18.32 -3.23 -2.05
C ALA A 246 19.63 -2.48 -1.82
N ALA A 247 20.18 -2.44 -0.60
CA ALA A 247 21.43 -1.74 -0.31
C ALA A 247 22.64 -2.22 -1.14
N LEU A 248 22.69 -3.50 -1.48
CA LEU A 248 23.75 -4.07 -2.33
C LEU A 248 23.57 -3.78 -3.83
N THR A 249 22.37 -3.38 -4.24
CA THR A 249 22.00 -3.20 -5.66
C THR A 249 21.50 -1.80 -6.00
N TYR A 250 21.44 -0.88 -5.03
CA TYR A 250 20.83 0.46 -5.14
C TYR A 250 21.75 1.50 -5.76
#